data_AF-A0A7V9B7Y4-F1
#
_entry.id   AF-A0A7V9B7Y4-F1
#
_cell.length_a   1.000
_cell.length_b   1.000
_cell.length_c   1.000
_cell.angle_alpha   90.00
_cell.angle_beta   90.00
_cell.angle_gamma   90.00
#
_symmetry.space_group_name_H-M   'P 1'
#
loop_
_entity.id
_entity.type
_entity.pdbx_description
1 polymer ?
#
loop_
_entity_poly.entity_id
_entity_poly.type
_entity_poly.pdbx_seq_one_letter_code
_entity_poly.pdbx_strand_id
1 'polypeptide(L)' 'MTIGKAWALAKVWYYDRLSPEFHRRTVDEALAIFEELGLTGPFWSFAGHTPTP' A
#
# COMPACT_ATOMS: atom_id res chain seq x y z
N MET A 1 6.09 6.51 -11.64
CA MET A 1 4.93 6.94 -10.83
C MET A 1 4.54 8.35 -11.21
N THR A 2 3.24 8.69 -11.20
CA THR A 2 2.74 10.05 -11.48
C THR A 2 2.31 10.73 -10.18
N ILE A 3 2.15 12.05 -10.19
CA ILE A 3 1.65 12.80 -9.02
C ILE A 3 0.25 12.36 -8.60
N GLY A 4 -0.62 12.03 -9.56
CA GLY A 4 -1.96 11.54 -9.27
C GLY A 4 -1.94 10.20 -8.53
N LYS A 5 -1.04 9.28 -8.91
CA LYS A 5 -0.86 8.00 -8.21
C LYS A 5 -0.26 8.20 -6.81
N ALA A 6 0.70 9.12 -6.66
CA ALA A 6 1.26 9.46 -5.35
C ALA A 6 0.19 10.07 -4.42
N TRP A 7 -0.69 10.91 -4.95
CA TRP A 7 -1.82 11.46 -4.19
C TRP A 7 -2.86 10.41 -3.81
N ALA A 8 -3.20 9.50 -4.74
CA ALA A 8 -4.10 8.39 -4.45
C ALA A 8 -3.54 7.49 -3.33
N LEU A 9 -2.24 7.18 -3.40
CA LEU A 9 -1.54 6.45 -2.34
C LEU A 9 -1.62 7.20 -1.01
N ALA A 10 -1.29 8.50 -0.97
CA ALA A 10 -1.32 9.29 0.26
C ALA A 10 -2.70 9.30 0.92
N LYS A 11 -3.78 9.43 0.14
CA LYS A 11 -5.14 9.38 0.67
C LYS A 11 -5.40 8.06 1.40
N VAL A 12 -5.06 6.93 0.79
CA VAL A 12 -5.23 5.61 1.43
C VAL A 12 -4.31 5.50 2.64
N TRP A 13 -3.05 5.88 2.50
CA TRP A 13 -2.03 5.69 3.52
C TRP A 13 -2.32 6.44 4.82
N TYR A 14 -2.94 7.62 4.70
CA TYR A 14 -3.23 8.51 5.82
C TYR A 14 -4.71 8.57 6.21
N TYR A 15 -5.60 7.84 5.51
CA TYR A 15 -7.05 7.90 5.72
C TYR A 15 -7.47 7.74 7.18
N ASP A 16 -6.90 6.76 7.86
CA ASP A 16 -7.24 6.32 9.21
C ASP A 16 -6.13 6.59 10.22
N ARG A 17 -5.10 7.36 9.85
CA ARG A 17 -3.85 7.45 10.63
C ARG A 17 -4.00 8.03 12.03
N LEU A 18 -5.06 8.80 12.26
CA LEU A 18 -5.40 9.38 13.57
C LEU A 18 -6.51 8.61 14.29
N SER A 19 -7.02 7.52 13.70
CA SER A 19 -8.02 6.66 14.31
C SER A 19 -7.40 5.91 15.50
N PRO A 20 -8.12 5.75 16.62
CA PRO A 20 -7.70 4.84 17.69
C PRO A 20 -7.63 3.37 17.24
N GLU A 21 -8.36 3.01 16.18
CA GLU A 21 -8.34 1.67 15.56
C GLU A 21 -7.20 1.51 14.54
N PHE A 22 -6.37 2.54 14.36
CA PHE A 22 -5.30 2.50 13.38
C PHE A 22 -4.34 1.34 13.68
N HIS A 23 -4.14 0.48 12.69
CA HIS A 23 -3.07 -0.50 12.70
C HIS A 23 -2.09 -0.24 11.56
N ARG A 24 -0.83 -0.65 11.78
CA ARG A 24 0.13 -0.69 10.67
C ARG A 24 -0.40 -1.67 9.62
N ARG A 25 -0.22 -1.32 8.35
CA ARG A 25 -0.53 -2.24 7.25
C ARG A 25 0.43 -3.42 7.26
N THR A 26 -0.08 -4.61 7.01
CA THR A 26 0.72 -5.80 6.72
C THR A 26 1.37 -5.67 5.35
N VAL A 27 2.30 -6.57 5.04
CA VAL A 27 2.91 -6.62 3.71
C VAL A 27 1.85 -6.91 2.65
N ASP A 28 0.94 -7.85 2.92
CA ASP A 28 -0.11 -8.25 1.98
C ASP A 28 -1.10 -7.10 1.74
N GLU A 29 -1.50 -6.37 2.79
CA GLU A 29 -2.36 -5.19 2.67
C GLU A 29 -1.69 -4.06 1.86
N ALA A 30 -0.39 -3.82 2.09
CA ALA A 30 0.35 -2.82 1.34
C ALA A 30 0.48 -3.19 -0.15
N LEU A 31 0.77 -4.46 -0.44
CA LEU A 31 0.86 -4.97 -1.81
C LEU A 31 -0.47 -4.89 -2.55
N ALA A 32 -1.59 -5.23 -1.90
CA ALA A 32 -2.93 -5.09 -2.47
C ALA A 32 -3.23 -3.63 -2.86
N ILE A 33 -2.91 -2.67 -1.99
CA ILE A 33 -3.07 -1.24 -2.29
C ILE A 33 -2.20 -0.81 -3.47
N PHE A 34 -0.97 -1.31 -3.56
CA PHE A 34 -0.10 -0.99 -4.68
C PHE A 34 -0.65 -1.54 -5.99
N GLU A 35 -1.14 -2.78 -5.99
CA GLU A 35 -1.77 -3.40 -7.16
C GLU A 35 -3.02 -2.63 -7.61
N GLU A 36 -3.92 -2.29 -6.68
CA GLU A 36 -5.13 -1.50 -6.95
C GLU A 36 -4.80 -0.12 -7.55
N LEU A 37 -3.73 0.53 -7.08
CA LEU A 37 -3.28 1.83 -7.60
C LEU A 37 -2.42 1.71 -8.88
N GLY A 38 -2.18 0.48 -9.36
CA GLY A 38 -1.29 0.19 -10.48
C GLY A 38 0.14 0.69 -10.23
N LEU A 39 0.61 0.62 -8.99
CA LEU A 39 1.97 0.88 -8.56
C LEU A 39 2.76 -0.43 -8.69
N THR A 40 3.34 -0.64 -9.87
CA THR A 40 4.10 -1.84 -10.21
C THR A 40 5.59 -1.53 -10.38
N GLY A 41 6.43 -2.56 -10.22
CA GLY A 41 7.88 -2.50 -10.42
C GLY A 41 8.67 -2.95 -9.18
N PRO A 42 10.00 -3.11 -9.29
CA PRO A 42 10.83 -3.75 -8.25
C PRO A 42 10.78 -3.07 -6.88
N PHE A 43 10.50 -1.77 -6.85
CA PHE A 43 10.33 -1.02 -5.60
C PHE A 43 9.02 -1.34 -4.87
N TRP A 44 7.95 -1.61 -5.63
CA TRP A 44 6.61 -1.89 -5.12
C TRP A 44 6.36 -3.38 -4.90
N SER A 45 7.29 -4.23 -5.34
CA SER A 45 7.27 -5.67 -5.15
C SER A 45 8.19 -6.05 -3.99
N PHE A 46 7.73 -6.93 -3.10
CA PHE A 46 8.57 -7.45 -2.03
C PHE A 46 9.18 -8.79 -2.46
N ALA A 47 10.49 -8.82 -2.71
CA ALA A 47 11.23 -10.04 -3.04
C ALA A 47 11.32 -10.93 -1.79
N GLY A 48 10.31 -11.77 -1.60
CA GLY A 48 10.14 -12.62 -0.41
C GLY A 48 8.73 -12.67 0.14
N HIS A 49 7.76 -11.98 -0.47
CA HIS A 49 6.35 -12.13 -0.12
C HIS A 49 5.89 -13.54 -0.49
N THR A 50 5.73 -14.39 0.52
CA THR A 50 4.91 -15.59 0.43
C THR A 50 3.57 -15.20 1.04
N PRO A 51 2.47 -15.11 0.26
CA PRO A 51 1.16 -14.78 0.82
C PRO A 51 0.82 -15.78 1.92
N THR A 52 0.41 -15.27 3.08
CA THR A 52 -0.10 -16.13 4.16
C THR A 52 -1.49 -16.62 3.72
N PRO A 53 -1.77 -17.94 3.73
CA PRO A 53 -3.04 -18.50 3.26
C PRO A 53 -4.23 -18.10 4.12
#